data_AF-A0A2A8CXW9-F1
#
_entry.id   AF-A0A2A8CXW9-F1
#
_cell.length_a   1.000
_cell.length_b   1.000
_cell.length_c   1.000
_cell.angle_alpha   90.00
_cell.angle_beta   90.00
_cell.angle_gamma   90.00
#
_symmetry.space_group_name_H-M   'P 1'
#
loop_
_entity.id
_entity.type
_entity.pdbx_description
1 polymer ?
#
loop_
_entity_poly.entity_id
_entity_poly.type
_entity_poly.pdbx_seq_one_letter_code
_entity_poly.pdbx_strand_id
1 'polypeptide(L)'
;MSTTAELTNFEKEAPVGFSFCDRPCAGCYKYCLQGKGCTLGVLFETSCEVYFEWLTEDGKPVDYPPRLRYKSWPKREVSRLLCSGVYEPVPSPSLN
;
A
#
# COMPACT_ATOMS: atom_id res chain seq x y z
N MET A 1 10.20 7.55 38.67
CA MET A 1 11.04 7.06 37.57
C MET A 1 10.16 6.27 36.61
N SER A 2 10.33 6.53 35.33
CA SER A 2 9.34 6.38 34.25
C SER A 2 8.86 4.95 33.96
N THR A 3 7.57 4.83 33.65
CA THR A 3 6.87 3.68 33.08
C THR A 3 7.24 3.48 31.61
N THR A 4 7.88 2.36 31.27
CA THR A 4 8.10 1.93 29.89
C THR A 4 6.96 0.99 29.51
N ALA A 5 5.88 1.55 28.94
CA ALA A 5 4.84 0.75 28.32
C ALA A 5 5.39 0.18 26.99
N GLU A 6 5.59 -1.14 26.95
CA GLU A 6 5.95 -1.87 25.75
C GLU A 6 4.80 -1.74 24.74
N LEU A 7 5.03 -0.93 23.70
CA LEU A 7 4.19 -0.87 22.50
C LEU A 7 4.31 -2.21 21.77
N THR A 8 3.47 -3.16 22.15
CA THR A 8 3.33 -4.42 21.43
C THR A 8 2.73 -4.10 20.05
N ASN A 9 3.52 -4.31 19.00
CA ASN A 9 3.12 -4.12 17.61
C ASN A 9 1.84 -4.92 17.33
N PHE A 10 0.73 -4.23 17.09
CA PHE A 10 -0.46 -4.83 16.49
C PHE A 10 -0.15 -5.14 15.02
N GLU A 11 0.43 -6.30 14.73
CA GLU A 11 0.44 -6.85 13.37
C GLU A 11 -0.96 -7.41 13.09
N LYS A 12 -1.72 -6.73 12.21
CA LYS A 12 -2.93 -7.31 11.65
C LYS A 12 -2.51 -8.48 10.75
N GLU A 13 -2.83 -9.69 11.17
CA GLU A 13 -2.67 -10.88 10.33
C GLU A 13 -3.43 -10.69 9.00
N ALA A 14 -2.82 -11.16 7.91
CA ALA A 14 -3.47 -11.15 6.61
C ALA A 14 -4.74 -12.03 6.66
N PRO A 15 -5.81 -11.67 5.91
CA PRO A 15 -7.04 -12.46 5.91
C PRO A 15 -6.79 -13.94 5.61
N VAL A 16 -7.56 -14.83 6.26
CA VAL A 16 -7.49 -16.27 6.02
C VAL A 16 -7.73 -16.56 4.53
N GLY A 17 -6.75 -17.18 3.86
CA GLY A 17 -6.76 -17.45 2.43
C GLY A 17 -6.01 -16.43 1.56
N PHE A 18 -5.44 -15.37 2.16
CA PHE A 18 -4.53 -14.46 1.46
C PHE A 18 -3.18 -15.15 1.26
N SER A 19 -2.93 -15.63 0.04
CA SER A 19 -1.57 -15.98 -0.38
C SER A 19 -0.84 -14.69 -0.71
N PHE A 20 0.25 -14.40 0.00
CA PHE A 20 1.25 -13.47 -0.53
C PHE A 20 1.73 -14.08 -1.85
N CYS A 21 1.32 -13.50 -2.98
CA CYS A 21 1.99 -13.86 -4.21
C CYS A 21 3.45 -13.47 -4.04
N ASP A 22 4.39 -14.39 -4.27
CA ASP A 22 5.82 -14.05 -4.35
C ASP A 22 6.06 -12.92 -5.38
N ARG A 23 5.13 -12.79 -6.34
CA ARG A 23 4.87 -11.57 -7.13
C ARG A 23 3.37 -11.50 -7.48
N PRO A 24 2.57 -10.54 -7.00
CA PRO A 24 1.47 -10.04 -7.81
C PRO A 24 2.16 -9.25 -8.92
N CYS A 25 2.23 -9.83 -10.12
CA CYS A 25 2.85 -9.31 -11.33
C CYS A 25 3.38 -7.87 -11.18
N ALA A 26 4.70 -7.71 -11.06
CA ALA A 26 5.32 -6.41 -11.15
C ALA A 26 4.75 -5.70 -12.39
N GLY A 27 3.91 -4.70 -12.19
CA GLY A 27 3.26 -3.92 -13.25
C GLY A 27 1.79 -4.25 -13.60
N CYS A 28 1.09 -5.15 -12.91
CA CYS A 28 -0.38 -5.28 -13.07
C CYS A 28 -1.15 -4.47 -12.01
N TYR A 29 -0.93 -3.16 -11.97
CA TYR A 29 -1.70 -2.26 -11.09
C TYR A 29 -2.91 -1.72 -11.85
N LYS A 30 -4.07 -1.61 -11.18
CA LYS A 30 -5.25 -0.95 -11.77
C LYS A 30 -4.98 0.53 -12.05
N TYR A 31 -4.29 1.15 -11.11
CA TYR A 31 -3.78 2.52 -11.14
C TYR A 31 -2.75 2.67 -10.01
N CYS A 32 -2.05 3.80 -9.96
CA CYS A 32 -1.15 4.12 -8.86
C CYS A 32 -1.65 5.34 -8.08
N LEU A 33 -1.26 5.44 -6.82
CA LEU A 33 -1.41 6.62 -5.99
C LEU A 33 -0.03 7.23 -5.77
N GLN A 34 0.14 8.50 -6.11
CA GLN A 34 1.39 9.22 -5.89
C GLN A 34 1.17 10.35 -4.90
N GLY A 35 2.05 10.47 -3.91
CA GLY A 35 1.90 11.45 -2.85
C GLY A 35 2.91 11.21 -1.74
N LYS A 36 3.19 12.22 -0.92
CA LYS A 36 4.12 12.11 0.21
C LYS A 36 5.51 11.55 -0.15
N GLY A 37 5.98 11.79 -1.38
CA GLY A 37 7.27 11.27 -1.86
C GLY A 37 7.26 9.78 -2.22
N CYS A 38 6.12 9.09 -2.16
CA CYS A 38 6.02 7.67 -2.50
C CYS A 38 4.99 7.41 -3.61
N THR A 39 5.11 6.23 -4.20
CA THR A 39 4.14 5.68 -5.15
C THR A 39 3.61 4.35 -4.64
N LEU A 40 2.29 4.20 -4.62
CA LEU A 40 1.58 2.98 -4.24
C LEU A 40 0.87 2.42 -5.46
N GLY A 41 1.15 1.17 -5.84
CA GLY A 41 0.45 0.48 -6.92
C GLY A 41 -0.80 -0.22 -6.40
N VAL A 42 -1.98 0.15 -6.89
CA VAL A 42 -3.24 -0.47 -6.45
C VAL A 42 -3.43 -1.82 -7.15
N LEU A 43 -3.47 -2.88 -6.35
CA LEU A 43 -3.59 -4.26 -6.81
C LEU A 43 -5.05 -4.64 -7.06
N PHE A 44 -5.89 -4.50 -6.03
CA PHE A 44 -7.31 -4.80 -6.08
C PHE A 44 -8.04 -4.08 -4.95
N GLU A 45 -9.36 -4.16 -4.99
CA GLU A 45 -10.24 -3.52 -4.02
C GLU A 45 -11.36 -4.47 -3.63
N THR A 46 -11.73 -4.47 -2.36
CA THR A 46 -12.95 -5.12 -1.86
C THR A 46 -14.07 -4.06 -1.71
N SER A 47 -15.19 -4.44 -1.11
CA SER A 47 -16.26 -3.50 -0.76
C SER A 47 -15.80 -2.46 0.27
N CYS A 48 -14.83 -2.77 1.12
CA CYS A 48 -14.41 -1.93 2.23
C CYS A 48 -12.95 -1.48 2.19
N GLU A 49 -12.08 -2.19 1.45
CA GLU A 49 -10.63 -1.95 1.47
C GLU A 49 -10.04 -1.80 0.08
N VAL A 50 -8.91 -1.09 0.03
CA VAL A 50 -8.01 -0.97 -1.13
C VAL A 50 -6.71 -1.63 -0.75
N TYR A 51 -6.23 -2.54 -1.60
CA TYR A 51 -4.98 -3.27 -1.41
C TYR A 51 -3.95 -2.75 -2.40
N PHE A 52 -2.75 -2.45 -1.90
CA PHE A 52 -1.70 -1.83 -2.71
C PHE A 52 -0.31 -2.33 -2.31
N GLU A 53 0.62 -2.17 -3.25
CA GLU A 53 2.05 -2.41 -3.09
C GLU A 53 2.79 -1.08 -3.05
N TRP A 54 3.66 -0.90 -2.07
CA TRP A 54 4.59 0.22 -2.05
C TRP A 54 5.64 0.02 -3.14
N LEU A 55 5.74 0.96 -4.09
CA LEU A 55 6.61 0.85 -5.27
C LEU A 55 7.86 1.69 -5.13
N THR A 56 7.70 2.93 -4.70
CA THR A 56 8.81 3.88 -4.58
C THR A 56 8.73 4.69 -3.30
N GLU A 57 9.89 5.14 -2.82
CA GLU A 57 10.05 6.11 -1.74
C GLU A 57 11.16 7.08 -2.16
N ASP A 58 10.90 8.38 -2.05
CA ASP A 58 11.75 9.48 -2.53
C ASP A 58 12.22 9.29 -3.98
N GLY A 59 11.30 8.82 -4.83
CA GLY A 59 11.55 8.56 -6.25
C GLY A 59 12.43 7.33 -6.54
N LYS A 60 12.80 6.55 -5.52
CA LYS A 60 13.59 5.31 -5.68
C LYS A 60 12.71 4.08 -5.47
N PRO A 61 12.90 2.98 -6.23
CA PRO A 61 12.23 1.73 -5.95
C PRO A 61 12.48 1.27 -4.51
N VAL A 62 11.44 0.79 -3.83
CA VAL A 62 11.62 0.19 -2.50
C VAL A 62 12.25 -1.20 -2.61
N ASP A 63 13.24 -1.47 -1.75
CA ASP A 63 13.97 -2.76 -1.71
C ASP A 63 13.43 -3.70 -0.61
N TYR A 64 12.26 -3.40 -0.06
CA TYR A 64 11.70 -4.22 1.01
C TYR A 64 11.19 -5.56 0.49
N PRO A 65 11.27 -6.64 1.28
CA PRO A 65 10.62 -7.89 0.93
C PRO A 65 9.11 -7.70 0.74
N PRO A 66 8.45 -8.47 -0.15
CA PRO A 66 7.04 -8.25 -0.52
C PRO A 66 6.09 -8.12 0.69
N ARG A 67 6.28 -8.91 1.75
CA ARG A 67 5.52 -8.84 3.00
C ARG A 67 5.49 -7.45 3.68
N LEU A 68 6.51 -6.62 3.45
CA LEU A 68 6.58 -5.26 3.99
C LEU A 68 6.05 -4.21 3.01
N ARG A 69 6.01 -4.53 1.71
CA ARG A 69 5.50 -3.65 0.63
C ARG A 69 3.98 -3.69 0.51
N TYR A 70 3.35 -4.83 0.82
CA TYR A 70 1.89 -4.95 0.77
C TYR A 70 1.22 -4.28 1.96
N LYS A 71 0.21 -3.48 1.66
CA LYS A 71 -0.60 -2.77 2.63
C LYS A 71 -2.06 -2.73 2.16
N SER A 72 -2.97 -2.58 3.11
CA SER A 72 -4.38 -2.28 2.84
C SER A 72 -4.82 -1.06 3.63
N TRP A 73 -5.71 -0.27 3.03
CA TRP A 73 -6.38 0.85 3.69
C TRP A 73 -7.89 0.76 3.48
N PRO A 74 -8.70 1.20 4.46
CA PRO A 74 -10.13 1.37 4.25
C PRO A 74 -10.41 2.34 3.10
N LYS A 75 -11.41 2.04 2.26
CA LYS A 75 -11.81 2.91 1.14
C LYS A 75 -12.10 4.35 1.57
N ARG A 76 -12.77 4.51 2.72
CA ARG A 76 -13.05 5.83 3.29
C ARG A 76 -11.78 6.64 3.56
N GLU A 77 -10.72 5.97 4.03
CA GLU A 77 -9.43 6.61 4.29
C GLU A 77 -8.73 6.99 2.98
N VAL A 78 -8.74 6.09 1.99
CA VAL A 78 -8.22 6.40 0.65
C VAL A 78 -8.96 7.60 0.03
N SER A 79 -10.30 7.60 0.07
CA SER A 79 -11.11 8.73 -0.41
C SER A 79 -10.76 10.02 0.33
N ARG A 80 -10.60 9.98 1.66
CA ARG A 80 -10.19 11.14 2.46
C ARG A 80 -8.84 11.70 1.99
N LEU A 81 -7.86 10.81 1.80
CA LEU A 81 -6.51 11.20 1.38
C LEU A 81 -6.50 11.81 -0.03
N LEU A 82 -7.25 11.22 -0.96
CA LEU A 82 -7.46 11.73 -2.31
C LEU A 82 -8.13 13.11 -2.29
N CYS A 83 -9.24 13.27 -1.56
CA CYS A 83 -9.95 14.55 -1.46
C CYS A 83 -9.11 15.65 -0.79
N SER A 84 -8.19 15.28 0.10
CA SER A 84 -7.24 16.23 0.71
C SER A 84 -6.02 16.57 -0.15
N GLY A 85 -5.88 15.96 -1.35
CA GLY A 85 -4.71 16.15 -2.21
C GLY A 85 -3.42 15.57 -1.65
N VAL A 86 -3.50 14.67 -0.67
CA VAL A 86 -2.33 14.01 -0.08
C VAL A 86 -1.75 12.96 -1.03
N TYR A 87 -2.65 12.29 -1.76
CA TYR A 87 -2.33 11.41 -2.86
C TYR A 87 -3.17 11.79 -4.07
N GLU A 88 -2.60 11.57 -5.25
CA GLU A 88 -3.27 11.73 -6.53
C GLU A 88 -3.26 10.41 -7.30
N PRO A 89 -4.35 10.05 -8.00
CA PRO A 89 -4.37 8.88 -8.85
C PRO A 89 -3.58 9.17 -10.13
N VAL A 90 -2.64 8.28 -10.45
CA VAL A 90 -1.89 8.32 -11.72
C VAL A 90 -2.12 7.00 -12.47
N PRO A 91 -2.07 7.01 -13.81
CA PRO A 91 -2.16 5.79 -14.60
C PRO A 91 -1.09 4.79 -14.15
N SER A 92 -1.40 3.50 -14.20
CA SER A 92 -0.37 2.48 -14.03
C SER A 92 0.69 2.66 -15.12
N PRO A 93 1.99 2.54 -14.81
CA PRO A 93 3.02 2.51 -15.84
C PRO A 93 2.72 1.33 -16.75
N SER A 94 2.37 1.60 -18.01
CA SER A 94 2.15 0.56 -19.01
C SER A 94 3.42 -0.28 -19.10
N LEU A 95 3.32 -1.57 -18.77
CA LEU A 95 4.34 -2.56 -19.15
C LEU A 95 4.36 -2.61 -20.68
N ASN A 96 5.29 -1.87 -21.28
CA ASN A 96 5.74 -2.13 -22.65
C ASN A 96 6.81 -3.21 -22.64
#